data_AF-A0A958R1R3-F1
#
_entry.id   AF-A0A958R1R3-F1
#
_cell.length_a   1.000
_cell.length_b   1.000
_cell.length_c   1.000
_cell.angle_alpha   90.00
_cell.angle_beta   90.00
_cell.angle_gamma   90.00
#
_symmetry.space_group_name_H-M   'P 1'
#
loop_
_entity.id
_entity.type
_entity.pdbx_description
1 polymer ?
#
loop_
_entity_poly.entity_id
_entity_poly.type
_entity_poly.pdbx_seq_one_letter_code
_entity_poly.pdbx_strand_id
1 'polypeptide(L)'
;MGKLLGRLNVIVVVWMWLSSCSDPRLVAGPKPIPQKTTAVYIKNYCPTDGYRFTEIFSFNSSSQLKIEAYEHLYYHISDYDRDGLSDEFEKEQDVIDTFNIGWGLWDTNGDGYSDFLMYAIGYDKDNQVRLSSCAQATQDTDDDGLPDCAEDVLRTDYTKPDSDNDGVPDGIEYRFGTNPSDPMDVITDYDQDGLTVMQELKANLPHRFTNNELINSKAYKYDVETFYNGSQDCYNVRISNIPVMDVSNGNLIHVMAVENNTIPGQGDITRISTLKVLIPRGIQDKSRAVIDNGIQGQVVDGVNIPLVLEDDTEEPI
;
A
#
# COMPACT_ATOMS: atom_id res chain seq x y z
N MET A 1 -44.09 76.38 30.34
CA MET A 1 -42.67 76.57 30.00
C MET A 1 -41.93 75.35 30.51
N GLY A 2 -41.53 74.33 29.77
CA GLY A 2 -41.20 74.19 28.35
C GLY A 2 -39.93 73.34 28.30
N LYS A 3 -40.03 72.01 28.45
CA LYS A 3 -38.91 71.08 28.20
C LYS A 3 -38.90 70.79 26.70
N LEU A 4 -37.85 71.22 26.01
CA LEU A 4 -37.60 70.89 24.62
C LEU A 4 -36.38 69.97 24.52
N LEU A 5 -36.61 68.86 23.81
CA LEU A 5 -35.68 67.80 23.45
C LEU A 5 -34.59 68.31 22.50
N GLY A 6 -33.38 67.77 22.66
CA GLY A 6 -32.33 67.78 21.64
C GLY A 6 -31.56 66.46 21.67
N ARG A 7 -31.79 65.62 20.67
CA ARG A 7 -31.04 64.37 20.43
C ARG A 7 -29.58 64.72 20.13
N LEU A 8 -28.66 64.19 20.93
CA LEU A 8 -27.22 64.24 20.63
C LEU A 8 -26.89 63.03 19.73
N ASN A 9 -26.56 63.29 18.47
CA ASN A 9 -25.96 62.28 17.60
C ASN A 9 -24.50 62.10 18.01
N VAL A 10 -24.18 60.99 18.67
CA VAL A 10 -22.79 60.59 18.94
C VAL A 10 -22.25 59.97 17.66
N ILE A 11 -21.37 60.69 16.96
CA ILE A 11 -20.54 60.12 15.91
C ILE A 11 -19.37 59.43 16.63
N VAL A 12 -19.41 58.10 16.70
CA VAL A 12 -18.26 57.30 17.15
C VAL A 12 -17.28 57.25 15.98
N VAL A 13 -16.25 58.10 16.03
CA VAL A 13 -15.09 57.95 15.13
C VAL A 13 -14.26 56.80 15.66
N VAL A 14 -14.49 55.60 15.12
CA VAL A 14 -13.62 54.46 15.35
C VAL A 14 -12.33 54.72 14.58
N TRP A 15 -11.25 54.97 15.33
CA TRP A 15 -9.91 54.94 14.78
C TRP A 15 -9.57 53.48 14.46
N MET A 16 -9.82 53.05 13.23
CA MET A 16 -9.26 51.81 12.70
C MET A 16 -7.75 51.99 12.61
N TRP A 17 -7.03 51.39 13.55
CA TRP A 17 -5.63 51.06 13.32
C TRP A 17 -5.61 50.04 12.18
N LEU A 18 -5.28 50.50 10.97
CA LEU A 18 -4.83 49.61 9.92
C LEU A 18 -3.45 49.09 10.34
N SER A 19 -3.44 48.02 11.13
CA SER A 19 -2.27 47.15 11.19
C SER A 19 -2.02 46.70 9.76
N SER A 20 -0.95 47.21 9.16
CA SER A 20 -0.40 46.69 7.92
C SER A 20 -0.30 45.17 8.08
N CYS A 21 -1.08 44.42 7.29
CA CYS A 21 -0.83 43.02 7.08
C CYS A 21 0.56 42.94 6.45
N SER A 22 1.56 42.64 7.26
CA SER A 22 2.81 42.08 6.77
C SER A 22 2.42 40.81 6.04
N ASP A 23 2.53 40.87 4.72
CA ASP A 23 2.60 39.76 3.77
C ASP A 23 2.94 38.44 4.50
N PRO A 24 2.00 37.49 4.67
CA PRO A 24 2.39 36.15 5.02
C PRO A 24 3.14 35.66 3.80
N ARG A 25 4.47 35.81 3.83
CA ARG A 25 5.34 35.09 2.93
C ARG A 25 4.93 33.64 3.10
N LEU A 26 4.17 33.13 2.15
CA LEU A 26 4.09 31.72 1.83
C LEU A 26 5.53 31.37 1.51
N VAL A 27 6.28 30.99 2.55
CA VAL A 27 7.54 30.30 2.36
C VAL A 27 7.09 29.06 1.62
N ALA A 28 7.38 29.03 0.31
CA ALA A 28 7.14 27.84 -0.47
C ALA A 28 7.75 26.68 0.34
N GLY A 29 6.90 25.72 0.71
CA GLY A 29 7.36 24.51 1.36
C GLY A 29 8.51 23.92 0.54
N PRO A 30 9.39 23.13 1.18
CA PRO A 30 10.48 22.48 0.46
C PRO A 30 9.90 21.82 -0.81
N LYS A 31 10.48 22.14 -1.97
CA LYS A 31 10.05 21.51 -3.23
C LYS A 31 10.09 19.99 -3.04
N PRO A 32 9.02 19.26 -3.38
CA PRO A 32 9.02 17.81 -3.23
C PRO A 32 10.23 17.24 -3.96
N ILE A 33 11.03 16.47 -3.22
CA ILE A 33 12.18 15.78 -3.78
C ILE A 33 11.64 14.82 -4.85
N PRO A 34 12.21 14.78 -6.07
CA PRO A 34 11.81 13.80 -7.07
C PRO A 34 11.86 12.40 -6.47
N GLN A 35 10.72 11.72 -6.48
CA GLN A 35 10.60 10.37 -5.94
C GLN A 35 11.50 9.42 -6.74
N LYS A 36 12.36 8.69 -6.04
CA LYS A 36 13.10 7.60 -6.64
C LYS A 36 12.14 6.44 -6.86
N THR A 37 12.16 5.89 -8.07
CA THR A 37 11.35 4.74 -8.42
C THR A 37 12.18 3.68 -9.11
N THR A 38 11.68 2.45 -9.07
CA THR A 38 12.28 1.29 -9.73
C THR A 38 11.23 0.57 -10.58
N ALA A 39 11.68 -0.48 -11.25
CA ALA A 39 10.84 -1.40 -11.97
C ALA A 39 11.24 -2.84 -11.66
N VAL A 40 10.24 -3.71 -11.56
CA VAL A 40 10.37 -5.17 -11.45
C VAL A 40 9.99 -5.77 -12.79
N TYR A 41 10.86 -6.61 -13.34
CA TYR A 41 10.61 -7.37 -14.56
C TYR A 41 10.49 -8.85 -14.21
N ILE A 42 9.38 -9.46 -14.56
CA ILE A 42 9.11 -10.89 -14.40
C ILE A 42 9.09 -11.48 -15.79
N LYS A 43 10.09 -12.30 -16.12
CA LYS A 43 10.18 -12.96 -17.42
C LYS A 43 9.70 -14.40 -17.32
N ASN A 44 9.05 -14.83 -18.39
CA ASN A 44 8.62 -16.20 -18.62
C ASN A 44 7.66 -16.78 -17.56
N TYR A 45 6.89 -15.93 -16.87
CA TYR A 45 5.92 -16.36 -15.85
C TYR A 45 4.83 -17.21 -16.49
N CYS A 46 4.65 -18.43 -16.01
CA CYS A 46 3.58 -19.31 -16.45
C CYS A 46 2.72 -19.68 -15.23
N PRO A 47 1.39 -19.56 -15.31
CA PRO A 47 0.49 -19.99 -14.24
C PRO A 47 0.68 -21.47 -13.89
N THR A 48 0.16 -21.86 -12.73
CA THR A 48 0.08 -23.26 -12.34
C THR A 48 -0.67 -24.07 -13.39
N ASP A 49 -0.23 -25.31 -13.66
CA ASP A 49 -0.94 -26.22 -14.56
C ASP A 49 -2.43 -26.34 -14.17
N GLY A 50 -3.32 -26.05 -15.12
CA GLY A 50 -4.76 -26.05 -14.90
C GLY A 50 -5.33 -24.70 -14.43
N TYR A 51 -4.51 -23.68 -14.25
CA TYR A 51 -4.93 -22.32 -13.91
C TYR A 51 -4.62 -21.34 -15.03
N ARG A 52 -5.28 -20.17 -15.00
CA ARG A 52 -4.98 -19.03 -15.87
C ARG A 52 -4.68 -17.81 -15.02
N PHE A 53 -3.75 -17.00 -15.48
CA PHE A 53 -3.52 -15.66 -14.95
C PHE A 53 -4.75 -14.78 -15.19
N THR A 54 -5.26 -14.15 -14.14
CA THR A 54 -6.40 -13.23 -14.20
C THR A 54 -5.99 -11.81 -13.87
N GLU A 55 -5.22 -11.63 -12.80
CA GLU A 55 -4.85 -10.31 -12.31
C GLU A 55 -3.48 -10.29 -11.60
N ILE A 56 -2.91 -9.10 -11.42
CA ILE A 56 -1.67 -8.91 -10.68
C ILE A 56 -1.74 -7.67 -9.80
N PHE A 57 -1.35 -7.85 -8.54
CA PHE A 57 -1.18 -6.78 -7.57
C PHE A 57 0.28 -6.66 -7.17
N SER A 58 0.71 -5.45 -6.85
CA SER A 58 2.05 -5.25 -6.31
C SER A 58 2.10 -4.03 -5.42
N PHE A 59 3.00 -4.05 -4.45
CA PHE A 59 3.26 -2.93 -3.55
C PHE A 59 4.67 -3.05 -2.98
N ASN A 60 5.29 -1.91 -2.67
CA ASN A 60 6.49 -1.88 -1.83
C ASN A 60 6.06 -1.81 -0.38
N SER A 61 6.29 -2.88 0.39
CA SER A 61 5.89 -2.93 1.79
C SER A 61 6.69 -2.02 2.71
N SER A 62 7.79 -1.44 2.20
CA SER A 62 8.60 -0.48 2.95
C SER A 62 8.23 0.98 2.71
N SER A 63 7.07 1.23 2.07
CA SER A 63 6.63 2.53 1.60
C SER A 63 5.13 2.72 1.80
N GLN A 64 4.74 3.85 2.41
CA GLN A 64 3.35 4.29 2.51
C GLN A 64 3.16 5.61 1.77
N LEU A 65 2.05 5.78 1.05
CA LEU A 65 1.73 7.04 0.39
C LEU A 65 1.10 8.01 1.38
N LYS A 66 1.79 9.11 1.69
CA LYS A 66 1.25 10.20 2.49
C LYS A 66 0.54 11.22 1.60
N ILE A 67 -0.66 11.60 2.03
CA ILE A 67 -1.53 12.54 1.33
C ILE A 67 -1.77 13.75 2.23
N GLU A 68 -1.22 14.90 1.84
CA GLU A 68 -1.49 16.19 2.46
C GLU A 68 -2.36 17.01 1.51
N ALA A 69 -3.66 16.68 1.47
CA ALA A 69 -4.61 17.20 0.49
C ALA A 69 -4.72 18.73 0.48
N TYR A 70 -4.64 19.38 1.65
CA TYR A 70 -4.69 20.85 1.74
C TYR A 70 -3.48 21.54 1.11
N GLU A 71 -2.33 20.87 1.09
CA GLU A 71 -1.09 21.39 0.54
C GLU A 71 -0.80 20.85 -0.86
N HIS A 72 -1.68 19.99 -1.41
CA HIS A 72 -1.46 19.24 -2.64
C HIS A 72 -0.10 18.52 -2.66
N LEU A 73 0.31 18.01 -1.49
CA LEU A 73 1.60 17.37 -1.31
C LEU A 73 1.41 15.86 -1.16
N TYR A 74 2.00 15.11 -2.09
CA TYR A 74 1.86 13.67 -2.19
C TYR A 74 3.24 13.02 -2.31
N TYR A 75 3.63 12.26 -1.31
CA TYR A 75 4.96 11.66 -1.24
C TYR A 75 4.92 10.38 -0.45
N HIS A 76 5.84 9.48 -0.76
CA HIS A 76 5.98 8.26 0.00
C HIS A 76 6.84 8.50 1.24
N ILE A 77 6.47 7.85 2.32
CA ILE A 77 7.17 7.81 3.60
C ILE A 77 7.54 6.36 3.92
N SER A 78 8.54 6.19 4.76
CA SER A 78 9.08 4.87 5.10
C SER A 78 8.15 4.11 6.04
N ASP A 79 8.19 2.80 5.92
CA ASP A 79 7.56 1.80 6.79
C ASP A 79 8.62 0.72 7.02
N TYR A 80 9.30 0.79 8.18
CA TYR A 80 10.52 0.02 8.42
C TYR A 80 10.23 -1.45 8.71
N ASP A 81 9.26 -1.75 9.56
CA ASP A 81 8.88 -3.10 9.94
C ASP A 81 7.83 -3.74 9.02
N ARG A 82 7.26 -2.95 8.09
CA ARG A 82 6.45 -3.41 6.94
C ARG A 82 5.08 -3.93 7.36
N ASP A 83 4.56 -3.42 8.46
CA ASP A 83 3.29 -3.84 9.02
C ASP A 83 2.08 -3.15 8.38
N GLY A 84 2.29 -2.03 7.69
CA GLY A 84 1.23 -1.21 7.09
C GLY A 84 1.12 0.20 7.69
N LEU A 85 1.82 0.46 8.79
CA LEU A 85 1.95 1.77 9.42
C LEU A 85 3.28 2.41 9.04
N SER A 86 3.27 3.74 8.88
CA SER A 86 4.51 4.43 8.55
C SER A 86 5.33 4.73 9.80
N ASP A 87 6.65 4.75 9.64
CA ASP A 87 7.62 5.24 10.63
C ASP A 87 7.24 6.57 11.28
N GLU A 88 6.65 7.49 10.50
CA GLU A 88 6.24 8.80 10.97
C GLU A 88 5.07 8.67 11.95
N PHE A 89 4.03 7.94 11.56
CA PHE A 89 2.83 7.68 12.34
C PHE A 89 3.16 6.95 13.66
N GLU A 90 4.00 5.93 13.61
CA GLU A 90 4.33 5.11 14.78
C GLU A 90 5.34 5.77 15.74
N LYS A 91 5.86 6.94 15.37
CA LYS A 91 6.68 7.79 16.27
C LYS A 91 5.85 8.85 16.97
N GLU A 92 4.55 8.97 16.67
CA GLU A 92 3.66 9.89 17.36
C GLU A 92 3.35 9.39 18.77
N GLN A 93 3.68 10.20 19.79
CA GLN A 93 3.55 9.79 21.19
C GLN A 93 2.11 9.41 21.58
N ASP A 94 1.11 10.14 21.07
CA ASP A 94 -0.30 9.88 21.37
C ASP A 94 -0.75 8.52 20.79
N VAL A 95 -0.23 8.15 19.60
CA VAL A 95 -0.47 6.87 18.95
C VAL A 95 0.16 5.74 19.77
N ILE A 96 1.44 5.89 20.14
CA ILE A 96 2.15 4.92 21.00
C ILE A 96 1.43 4.72 22.33
N ASP A 97 1.04 5.82 22.99
CA ASP A 97 0.41 5.77 24.32
C ASP A 97 -0.98 5.13 24.30
N THR A 98 -1.70 5.24 23.18
CA THR A 98 -3.06 4.73 23.01
C THR A 98 -3.06 3.27 22.55
N PHE A 99 -2.29 2.96 21.50
CA PHE A 99 -2.34 1.67 20.82
C PHE A 99 -1.17 0.75 21.15
N ASN A 100 -0.12 1.20 21.85
CA ASN A 100 1.07 0.36 22.09
C ASN A 100 1.65 -0.23 20.78
N ILE A 101 1.80 0.63 19.77
CA ILE A 101 2.41 0.30 18.49
C ILE A 101 3.74 1.03 18.34
N GLY A 102 4.64 0.52 17.50
CA GLY A 102 5.96 1.12 17.37
C GLY A 102 6.75 0.69 16.14
N TRP A 103 7.36 1.69 15.50
CA TRP A 103 8.07 1.68 14.20
C TRP A 103 9.11 0.59 13.89
N GLY A 104 9.49 -0.21 14.87
CA GLY A 104 10.60 -1.14 14.78
C GLY A 104 10.22 -2.61 14.70
N LEU A 105 8.94 -2.93 14.94
CA LEU A 105 8.45 -4.28 15.11
C LEU A 105 7.04 -4.41 14.50
N TRP A 106 6.89 -5.42 13.64
CA TRP A 106 5.61 -5.78 13.05
C TRP A 106 4.51 -6.06 14.09
N ASP A 107 4.89 -6.56 15.27
CA ASP A 107 4.04 -6.83 16.43
C ASP A 107 4.79 -6.33 17.67
N THR A 108 4.37 -5.18 18.19
CA THR A 108 5.03 -4.53 19.33
C THR A 108 4.78 -5.25 20.64
N ASN A 109 3.62 -5.89 20.81
CA ASN A 109 3.20 -6.47 22.09
C ASN A 109 3.56 -7.97 22.21
N GLY A 110 3.89 -8.62 21.09
CA GLY A 110 4.32 -10.01 20.98
C GLY A 110 3.17 -11.03 21.06
N ASP A 111 1.94 -10.64 20.76
CA ASP A 111 0.76 -11.51 20.80
C ASP A 111 0.48 -12.22 19.46
N GLY A 112 1.25 -11.91 18.40
CA GLY A 112 1.13 -12.52 17.09
C GLY A 112 0.16 -11.82 16.13
N TYR A 113 -0.35 -10.64 16.49
CA TYR A 113 -1.09 -9.76 15.59
C TYR A 113 -0.26 -8.52 15.24
N SER A 114 -0.39 -8.03 14.01
CA SER A 114 0.33 -6.82 13.61
C SER A 114 -0.18 -5.57 14.32
N ASP A 115 0.71 -4.61 14.51
CA ASP A 115 0.38 -3.27 15.00
C ASP A 115 -0.68 -2.60 14.10
N PHE A 116 -0.52 -2.71 12.78
CA PHE A 116 -1.53 -2.27 11.80
C PHE A 116 -2.90 -2.93 12.01
N LEU A 117 -2.99 -4.24 12.28
CA LEU A 117 -4.28 -4.90 12.51
C LEU A 117 -4.97 -4.30 13.72
N MET A 118 -4.25 -4.16 14.84
CA MET A 118 -4.81 -3.60 16.07
C MET A 118 -5.29 -2.17 15.86
N TYR A 119 -4.53 -1.37 15.12
CA TYR A 119 -4.96 -0.02 14.75
C TYR A 119 -6.20 -0.03 13.84
N ALA A 120 -6.22 -0.86 12.79
CA ALA A 120 -7.30 -0.94 11.81
C ALA A 120 -8.65 -1.35 12.44
N ILE A 121 -8.63 -2.27 13.40
CA ILE A 121 -9.84 -2.69 14.14
C ILE A 121 -10.16 -1.78 15.33
N GLY A 122 -9.34 -0.77 15.60
CA GLY A 122 -9.54 0.21 16.67
C GLY A 122 -9.30 -0.34 18.08
N TYR A 123 -8.44 -1.36 18.23
CA TYR A 123 -8.10 -1.95 19.51
C TYR A 123 -6.95 -1.18 20.16
N ASP A 124 -7.29 -0.33 21.14
CA ASP A 124 -6.32 0.26 22.05
C ASP A 124 -5.57 -0.81 22.86
N LYS A 125 -4.49 -0.41 23.55
CA LYS A 125 -3.66 -1.33 24.35
C LYS A 125 -4.43 -2.13 25.41
N ASP A 126 -5.55 -1.60 25.91
CA ASP A 126 -6.37 -2.26 26.94
C ASP A 126 -7.34 -3.30 26.32
N ASN A 127 -7.64 -3.17 25.03
CA ASN A 127 -8.43 -4.13 24.26
C ASN A 127 -7.56 -5.20 23.57
N GLN A 128 -6.32 -4.88 23.18
CA GLN A 128 -5.38 -5.86 22.61
C GLN A 128 -5.16 -7.06 23.52
N VAL A 129 -4.97 -6.82 24.82
CA VAL A 129 -4.81 -7.88 25.83
C VAL A 129 -6.02 -8.82 25.97
N ARG A 130 -7.15 -8.52 25.31
CA ARG A 130 -8.34 -9.37 25.28
C ARG A 130 -8.32 -10.38 24.13
N LEU A 131 -7.48 -10.17 23.13
CA LEU A 131 -7.23 -11.16 22.08
C LEU A 131 -6.37 -12.28 22.66
N SER A 132 -6.69 -13.51 22.28
CA SER A 132 -5.82 -14.64 22.59
C SER A 132 -4.64 -14.59 21.63
N SER A 133 -3.43 -14.71 22.17
CA SER A 133 -2.21 -14.71 21.37
C SER A 133 -2.27 -15.74 20.24
N CYS A 134 -1.90 -15.34 19.03
CA CYS A 134 -1.76 -16.22 17.89
C CYS A 134 -0.46 -17.02 17.97
N ALA A 135 -0.57 -18.32 18.24
CA ALA A 135 0.60 -19.21 18.33
C ALA A 135 1.30 -19.43 16.97
N GLN A 136 0.59 -19.19 15.86
CA GLN A 136 1.07 -19.40 14.49
C GLN A 136 0.95 -18.11 13.68
N ALA A 137 1.53 -17.02 14.20
CA ALA A 137 1.42 -15.66 13.64
C ALA A 137 1.86 -15.50 12.17
N THR A 138 2.57 -16.49 11.62
CA THR A 138 3.04 -16.50 10.23
C THR A 138 2.41 -17.60 9.39
N GLN A 139 1.44 -18.34 9.92
CA GLN A 139 0.69 -19.29 9.11
C GLN A 139 -0.32 -18.54 8.26
N ASP A 140 -0.31 -18.82 6.97
CA ASP A 140 -1.13 -18.26 5.91
C ASP A 140 -1.45 -19.47 5.02
N THR A 141 -2.67 -20.00 5.15
CA THR A 141 -3.05 -21.31 4.61
C THR A 141 -3.37 -21.27 3.12
N ASP A 142 -3.75 -20.12 2.58
CA ASP A 142 -4.12 -19.93 1.19
C ASP A 142 -3.16 -19.03 0.39
N ASP A 143 -2.09 -18.55 1.03
CA ASP A 143 -0.94 -17.84 0.46
C ASP A 143 -1.29 -16.43 -0.11
N ASP A 144 -2.33 -15.79 0.42
CA ASP A 144 -2.81 -14.49 -0.04
C ASP A 144 -2.08 -13.28 0.61
N GLY A 145 -1.31 -13.54 1.67
CA GLY A 145 -0.55 -12.55 2.41
C GLY A 145 -1.18 -12.09 3.73
N LEU A 146 -2.33 -12.63 4.13
CA LEU A 146 -3.00 -12.40 5.41
C LEU A 146 -2.89 -13.65 6.29
N PRO A 147 -2.27 -13.59 7.49
CA PRO A 147 -2.15 -14.78 8.33
C PRO A 147 -3.50 -15.29 8.85
N ASP A 148 -3.68 -16.61 8.98
CA ASP A 148 -4.93 -17.28 9.41
C ASP A 148 -5.54 -16.66 10.68
N CYS A 149 -4.69 -16.23 11.62
CA CYS A 149 -5.16 -15.58 12.84
C CYS A 149 -5.75 -14.18 12.59
N ALA A 150 -5.16 -13.40 11.69
CA ALA A 150 -5.69 -12.11 11.29
C ALA A 150 -7.03 -12.29 10.56
N GLU A 151 -7.13 -13.32 9.72
CA GLU A 151 -8.37 -13.70 9.05
C GLU A 151 -9.49 -14.07 10.02
N ASP A 152 -9.18 -14.85 11.07
CA ASP A 152 -10.12 -15.17 12.13
C ASP A 152 -10.69 -13.93 12.84
N VAL A 153 -9.86 -12.89 12.98
CA VAL A 153 -10.25 -11.59 13.56
C VAL A 153 -11.10 -10.78 12.56
N LEU A 154 -10.70 -10.74 11.30
CA LEU A 154 -11.37 -10.00 10.21
C LEU A 154 -12.63 -10.70 9.68
N ARG A 155 -12.83 -11.99 10.02
CA ARG A 155 -13.93 -12.85 9.59
C ARG A 155 -13.88 -13.23 8.10
N THR A 156 -12.67 -13.35 7.55
CA THR A 156 -12.42 -13.94 6.22
C THR A 156 -12.27 -15.46 6.31
N ASP A 157 -12.21 -16.14 5.16
CA ASP A 157 -12.08 -17.60 5.02
C ASP A 157 -10.63 -17.97 4.70
N TYR A 158 -9.84 -18.31 5.72
CA TYR A 158 -8.41 -18.68 5.62
C TYR A 158 -8.04 -19.85 4.70
N THR A 159 -9.03 -20.42 4.01
CA THR A 159 -8.82 -21.46 3.00
C THR A 159 -9.10 -20.98 1.58
N LYS A 160 -9.38 -19.69 1.42
CA LYS A 160 -9.71 -19.03 0.16
C LYS A 160 -9.03 -17.67 0.10
N PRO A 161 -8.14 -17.47 -0.87
CA PRO A 161 -7.42 -16.20 -0.99
C PRO A 161 -8.28 -14.95 -1.22
N ASP A 162 -9.56 -15.12 -1.52
CA ASP A 162 -10.52 -14.08 -1.89
C ASP A 162 -11.87 -14.55 -1.34
N SER A 163 -12.25 -14.00 -0.18
CA SER A 163 -13.37 -14.49 0.61
C SER A 163 -14.72 -14.18 -0.04
N ASP A 164 -14.84 -13.03 -0.69
CA ASP A 164 -16.10 -12.57 -1.29
C ASP A 164 -16.20 -12.78 -2.81
N ASN A 165 -15.11 -13.22 -3.45
CA ASN A 165 -14.97 -13.62 -4.84
C ASN A 165 -15.09 -12.46 -5.83
N ASP A 166 -14.58 -11.28 -5.49
CA ASP A 166 -14.57 -10.11 -6.36
C ASP A 166 -13.30 -9.99 -7.23
N GLY A 167 -12.31 -10.85 -6.98
CA GLY A 167 -11.04 -10.92 -7.70
C GLY A 167 -9.88 -10.18 -7.03
N VAL A 168 -10.07 -9.60 -5.85
CA VAL A 168 -9.00 -9.04 -5.02
C VAL A 168 -8.71 -9.99 -3.85
N PRO A 169 -7.43 -10.29 -3.55
CA PRO A 169 -7.13 -11.14 -2.40
C PRO A 169 -7.36 -10.44 -1.05
N ASP A 170 -7.80 -11.17 -0.01
CA ASP A 170 -8.14 -10.60 1.30
C ASP A 170 -6.94 -9.83 1.91
N GLY A 171 -5.72 -10.35 1.73
CA GLY A 171 -4.48 -9.69 2.13
C GLY A 171 -4.19 -8.38 1.41
N ILE A 172 -4.60 -8.23 0.14
CA ILE A 172 -4.53 -6.95 -0.59
C ILE A 172 -5.59 -6.00 -0.02
N GLU A 173 -6.82 -6.49 0.16
CA GLU A 173 -7.91 -5.66 0.66
C GLU A 173 -7.63 -5.10 2.04
N TYR A 174 -7.18 -5.97 2.95
CA TYR A 174 -6.73 -5.59 4.29
C TYR A 174 -5.64 -4.51 4.23
N ARG A 175 -4.63 -4.68 3.36
CA ARG A 175 -3.52 -3.73 3.23
C ARG A 175 -3.97 -2.35 2.74
N PHE A 176 -4.93 -2.30 1.82
CA PHE A 176 -5.40 -1.05 1.23
C PHE A 176 -6.67 -0.50 1.89
N GLY A 177 -7.20 -1.19 2.89
CA GLY A 177 -8.37 -0.78 3.66
C GLY A 177 -9.69 -0.88 2.89
N THR A 178 -9.81 -1.85 1.99
CA THR A 178 -11.08 -2.28 1.38
C THR A 178 -11.72 -3.39 2.23
N ASN A 179 -12.85 -3.95 1.82
CA ASN A 179 -13.67 -4.81 2.65
C ASN A 179 -13.78 -6.24 2.06
N PRO A 180 -13.06 -7.24 2.63
CA PRO A 180 -12.98 -8.61 2.12
C PRO A 180 -14.23 -9.46 2.36
N SER A 181 -15.38 -8.81 2.42
CA SER A 181 -16.69 -9.40 2.67
C SER A 181 -17.79 -8.66 1.91
N ASP A 182 -17.45 -7.68 1.07
CA ASP A 182 -18.37 -6.92 0.25
C ASP A 182 -17.89 -6.87 -1.21
N PRO A 183 -18.34 -7.80 -2.07
CA PRO A 183 -17.79 -7.98 -3.41
C PRO A 183 -18.14 -6.85 -4.39
N MET A 184 -18.79 -5.79 -3.89
CA MET A 184 -19.20 -4.62 -4.65
C MET A 184 -18.29 -3.42 -4.38
N ASP A 185 -17.41 -3.46 -3.38
CA ASP A 185 -16.58 -2.32 -3.04
C ASP A 185 -15.50 -2.08 -4.12
N VAL A 186 -14.90 -3.12 -4.70
CA VAL A 186 -13.85 -3.01 -5.72
C VAL A 186 -14.33 -2.42 -7.05
N ILE A 187 -15.64 -2.50 -7.33
CA ILE A 187 -16.25 -1.89 -8.52
C ILE A 187 -16.84 -0.51 -8.24
N THR A 188 -16.83 -0.08 -6.98
CA THR A 188 -17.33 1.22 -6.57
C THR A 188 -16.27 2.30 -6.82
N ASP A 189 -16.72 3.47 -7.25
CA ASP A 189 -15.92 4.70 -7.35
C ASP A 189 -16.36 5.61 -6.19
N TYR A 190 -15.65 5.52 -5.06
CA TYR A 190 -16.07 6.17 -3.80
C TYR A 190 -15.89 7.69 -3.83
N ASP A 191 -14.88 8.19 -4.53
CA ASP A 191 -14.56 9.61 -4.59
C ASP A 191 -14.99 10.31 -5.88
N GLN A 192 -15.54 9.55 -6.83
CA GLN A 192 -16.14 10.00 -8.09
C GLN A 192 -15.14 10.66 -9.03
N ASP A 193 -13.89 10.19 -9.04
CA ASP A 193 -12.87 10.65 -9.97
C ASP A 193 -12.81 9.89 -11.30
N GLY A 194 -13.62 8.83 -11.43
CA GLY A 194 -13.72 8.00 -12.62
C GLY A 194 -12.84 6.74 -12.60
N LEU A 195 -12.18 6.44 -11.48
CA LEU A 195 -11.52 5.16 -11.23
C LEU A 195 -12.35 4.32 -10.25
N THR A 196 -12.43 3.02 -10.51
CA THR A 196 -12.96 2.08 -9.50
C THR A 196 -11.88 1.73 -8.49
N VAL A 197 -12.26 1.29 -7.30
CA VAL A 197 -11.34 0.79 -6.27
C VAL A 197 -10.35 -0.24 -6.83
N MET A 198 -10.80 -1.22 -7.63
CA MET A 198 -9.92 -2.17 -8.33
C MET A 198 -8.79 -1.49 -9.14
N GLN A 199 -9.11 -0.42 -9.87
CA GLN A 199 -8.13 0.31 -10.66
C GLN A 199 -7.14 1.07 -9.77
N GLU A 200 -7.61 1.61 -8.66
CA GLU A 200 -6.80 2.33 -7.67
C GLU A 200 -5.86 1.37 -6.92
N LEU A 201 -6.36 0.21 -6.48
CA LEU A 201 -5.56 -0.85 -5.85
C LEU A 201 -4.40 -1.29 -6.75
N LYS A 202 -4.70 -1.58 -8.02
CA LYS A 202 -3.67 -1.93 -9.01
C LYS A 202 -2.65 -0.81 -9.18
N ALA A 203 -3.12 0.44 -9.22
CA ALA A 203 -2.28 1.62 -9.36
C ALA A 203 -1.53 2.00 -8.06
N ASN A 204 -1.79 1.35 -6.92
CA ASN A 204 -1.25 1.74 -5.61
C ASN A 204 -1.69 3.15 -5.20
N LEU A 205 -2.96 3.46 -5.46
CA LEU A 205 -3.57 4.75 -5.22
C LEU A 205 -4.65 4.65 -4.13
N PRO A 206 -4.90 5.75 -3.39
CA PRO A 206 -5.92 5.80 -2.36
C PRO A 206 -7.33 5.77 -2.96
N HIS A 207 -8.19 4.88 -2.47
CA HIS A 207 -9.53 4.68 -3.02
C HIS A 207 -10.62 5.64 -2.48
N ARG A 208 -10.21 6.66 -1.72
CA ARG A 208 -11.12 7.65 -1.11
C ARG A 208 -10.67 9.09 -1.38
N PHE A 209 -9.70 9.27 -2.27
CA PHE A 209 -9.08 10.55 -2.58
C PHE A 209 -8.83 10.68 -4.07
N THR A 210 -9.37 11.73 -4.67
CA THR A 210 -9.25 12.00 -6.11
C THR A 210 -7.80 11.91 -6.60
N ASN A 211 -7.59 11.09 -7.63
CA ASN A 211 -6.30 10.64 -8.15
C ASN A 211 -5.86 11.33 -9.45
N ASN A 212 -6.56 12.37 -9.89
CA ASN A 212 -6.26 13.12 -11.12
C ASN A 212 -4.78 13.54 -11.26
N GLU A 213 -4.14 13.94 -10.16
CA GLU A 213 -2.72 14.33 -10.13
C GLU A 213 -1.77 13.12 -9.91
N LEU A 214 -2.28 12.06 -9.30
CA LEU A 214 -1.51 10.89 -8.86
C LEU A 214 -1.38 9.85 -9.97
N ILE A 215 -2.37 9.70 -10.85
CA ILE A 215 -2.38 8.68 -11.90
C ILE A 215 -1.18 8.76 -12.85
N ASN A 216 -0.68 9.98 -13.12
CA ASN A 216 0.46 10.18 -14.00
C ASN A 216 1.81 10.18 -13.27
N SER A 217 1.81 10.48 -11.97
CA SER A 217 3.02 10.77 -11.20
C SER A 217 3.38 9.68 -10.17
N LYS A 218 2.38 9.01 -9.58
CA LYS A 218 2.54 8.04 -8.48
C LYS A 218 2.08 6.64 -8.84
N ALA A 219 1.13 6.50 -9.76
CA ALA A 219 0.56 5.21 -10.08
C ALA A 219 1.61 4.20 -10.55
N TYR A 220 1.47 2.97 -10.08
CA TYR A 220 2.20 1.83 -10.61
C TYR A 220 1.70 1.54 -12.02
N LYS A 221 2.61 1.10 -12.90
CA LYS A 221 2.30 0.82 -14.31
C LYS A 221 2.72 -0.59 -14.68
N TYR A 222 1.81 -1.30 -15.33
CA TYR A 222 1.99 -2.70 -15.72
C TYR A 222 2.03 -2.81 -17.24
N ASP A 223 3.14 -3.32 -17.76
CA ASP A 223 3.26 -3.76 -19.15
C ASP A 223 3.26 -5.29 -19.14
N VAL A 224 2.22 -5.92 -19.71
CA VAL A 224 2.05 -7.39 -19.71
C VAL A 224 2.08 -7.88 -21.16
N GLU A 225 3.04 -8.74 -21.48
CA GLU A 225 3.17 -9.38 -22.78
C GLU A 225 2.88 -10.88 -22.65
N THR A 226 1.87 -11.37 -23.36
CA THR A 226 1.52 -12.79 -23.38
C THR A 226 2.24 -13.53 -24.50
N PHE A 227 2.73 -14.73 -24.22
CA PHE A 227 3.29 -15.65 -25.20
C PHE A 227 2.90 -17.09 -24.87
N TYR A 228 2.84 -17.95 -25.88
CA TYR A 228 2.51 -19.37 -25.70
C TYR A 228 3.78 -20.20 -25.61
N ASN A 229 3.93 -21.02 -24.56
CA ASN A 229 5.13 -21.85 -24.36
C ASN A 229 5.05 -23.24 -25.02
N GLY A 230 3.94 -23.57 -25.68
CA GLY A 230 3.67 -24.90 -26.24
C GLY A 230 2.67 -25.74 -25.44
N SER A 231 2.36 -25.35 -24.21
CA SER A 231 1.38 -25.99 -23.33
C SER A 231 0.31 -25.01 -22.84
N GLN A 232 0.73 -23.82 -22.39
CA GLN A 232 -0.15 -22.80 -21.81
C GLN A 232 0.32 -21.38 -22.17
N ASP A 233 -0.56 -20.41 -21.91
CA ASP A 233 -0.23 -19.00 -21.98
C ASP A 233 0.68 -18.61 -20.81
N CYS A 234 1.73 -17.88 -21.13
CA CYS A 234 2.73 -17.36 -20.19
C CYS A 234 2.92 -15.86 -20.46
N TYR A 235 3.59 -15.17 -19.54
CA TYR A 235 3.60 -13.72 -19.46
C TYR A 235 5.01 -13.20 -19.15
N ASN A 236 5.39 -12.12 -19.84
CA ASN A 236 6.43 -11.22 -19.37
C ASN A 236 5.73 -10.00 -18.77
N VAL A 237 6.01 -9.69 -17.51
CA VAL A 237 5.39 -8.59 -16.79
C VAL A 237 6.45 -7.58 -16.40
N ARG A 238 6.22 -6.31 -16.70
CA ARG A 238 7.00 -5.21 -16.19
C ARG A 238 6.11 -4.34 -15.31
N ILE A 239 6.50 -4.21 -14.05
CA ILE A 239 5.87 -3.32 -13.08
C ILE A 239 6.81 -2.15 -12.88
N SER A 240 6.34 -0.92 -13.06
CA SER A 240 7.18 0.26 -12.98
C SER A 240 6.55 1.39 -12.17
N ASN A 241 7.38 2.39 -11.86
CA ASN A 241 7.04 3.51 -10.98
C ASN A 241 6.86 3.12 -9.50
N ILE A 242 7.51 2.03 -9.08
CA ILE A 242 7.47 1.56 -7.69
C ILE A 242 8.35 2.48 -6.83
N PRO A 243 7.84 3.15 -5.78
CA PRO A 243 8.63 3.99 -4.87
C PRO A 243 9.76 3.20 -4.23
N VAL A 244 10.91 3.86 -4.05
CA VAL A 244 12.05 3.31 -3.32
C VAL A 244 12.42 4.27 -2.18
N MET A 245 12.38 3.76 -0.95
CA MET A 245 12.62 4.50 0.28
C MET A 245 14.07 4.31 0.75
N ASP A 246 14.63 5.31 1.44
CA ASP A 246 15.94 5.17 2.09
C ASP A 246 15.79 4.50 3.47
N VAL A 247 15.49 3.20 3.46
CA VAL A 247 15.28 2.37 4.66
C VAL A 247 16.44 1.41 4.88
N SER A 248 16.85 1.22 6.15
CA SER A 248 18.07 0.47 6.48
C SER A 248 18.01 -1.02 6.15
N ASN A 249 16.83 -1.61 6.14
CA ASN A 249 16.57 -3.01 5.79
C ASN A 249 16.16 -3.22 4.32
N GLY A 250 16.31 -2.19 3.48
CA GLY A 250 15.96 -2.24 2.05
C GLY A 250 14.46 -2.23 1.78
N ASN A 251 14.10 -2.17 0.51
CA ASN A 251 12.71 -2.10 0.05
C ASN A 251 12.23 -3.49 -0.35
N LEU A 252 11.16 -3.97 0.27
CA LEU A 252 10.57 -5.27 -0.05
C LEU A 252 9.34 -5.08 -0.93
N ILE A 253 9.44 -5.48 -2.19
CA ILE A 253 8.34 -5.40 -3.14
C ILE A 253 7.64 -6.75 -3.17
N HIS A 254 6.34 -6.72 -2.96
CA HIS A 254 5.46 -7.87 -3.11
C HIS A 254 4.80 -7.79 -4.48
N VAL A 255 4.73 -8.93 -5.15
CA VAL A 255 3.97 -9.12 -6.37
C VAL A 255 3.13 -10.37 -6.19
N MET A 256 1.83 -10.24 -6.39
CA MET A 256 0.85 -11.30 -6.20
C MET A 256 0.12 -11.46 -7.53
N ALA A 257 0.29 -12.62 -8.17
CA ALA A 257 -0.44 -12.97 -9.36
C ALA A 257 -1.64 -13.84 -8.99
N VAL A 258 -2.82 -13.38 -9.37
CA VAL A 258 -4.08 -14.10 -9.17
C VAL A 258 -4.26 -15.10 -10.31
N GLU A 259 -4.52 -16.34 -9.94
CA GLU A 259 -4.70 -17.46 -10.82
C GLU A 259 -6.05 -18.12 -10.58
N ASN A 260 -6.90 -18.22 -11.61
CA ASN A 260 -8.20 -18.90 -11.47
C ASN A 260 -8.16 -20.25 -12.17
N ASN A 261 -8.82 -21.23 -11.55
CA ASN A 261 -8.95 -22.57 -12.10
C ASN A 261 -9.63 -22.54 -13.47
N THR A 262 -9.08 -23.32 -14.41
CA THR A 262 -9.62 -23.49 -15.76
C THR A 262 -10.25 -24.86 -15.96
N ILE A 263 -10.13 -25.77 -14.98
CA ILE A 263 -10.62 -27.14 -15.06
C ILE A 263 -12.15 -27.17 -14.92
N PRO A 264 -12.89 -27.57 -15.97
CA PRO A 264 -14.35 -27.58 -15.92
C PRO A 264 -14.88 -28.50 -14.81
N GLY A 265 -15.82 -27.99 -14.01
CA GLY A 265 -16.52 -28.77 -12.98
C GLY A 265 -15.81 -28.86 -11.63
N GLN A 266 -14.67 -28.18 -11.45
CA GLN A 266 -13.98 -28.08 -10.16
C GLN A 266 -14.34 -26.82 -9.35
N GLY A 267 -15.23 -25.97 -9.86
CA GLY A 267 -15.60 -24.70 -9.22
C GLY A 267 -14.57 -23.59 -9.47
N ASP A 268 -14.93 -22.38 -9.06
CA ASP A 268 -14.02 -21.23 -9.06
C ASP A 268 -13.08 -21.40 -7.87
N ILE A 269 -11.86 -21.87 -8.15
CA ILE A 269 -10.77 -21.96 -7.18
C ILE A 269 -9.77 -20.89 -7.58
N THR A 270 -9.55 -19.94 -6.68
CA THR A 270 -8.54 -18.90 -6.81
C THR A 270 -7.26 -19.37 -6.11
N ARG A 271 -6.12 -19.05 -6.71
CA ARG A 271 -4.79 -19.28 -6.15
C ARG A 271 -3.97 -18.01 -6.30
N ILE A 272 -3.10 -17.76 -5.34
CA ILE A 272 -2.13 -16.67 -5.41
C ILE A 272 -0.71 -17.23 -5.62
N SER A 273 -0.04 -16.68 -6.62
CA SER A 273 1.38 -16.88 -6.87
C SER A 273 2.14 -15.65 -6.40
N THR A 274 2.79 -15.76 -5.24
CA THR A 274 3.49 -14.64 -4.59
C THR A 274 4.98 -14.62 -4.93
N LEU A 275 5.47 -13.43 -5.27
CA LEU A 275 6.87 -13.10 -5.52
C LEU A 275 7.29 -11.92 -4.64
N LYS A 276 8.26 -12.17 -3.76
CA LYS A 276 8.87 -11.15 -2.89
C LYS A 276 10.24 -10.76 -3.43
N VAL A 277 10.49 -9.46 -3.61
CA VAL A 277 11.68 -8.89 -4.23
C VAL A 277 12.31 -7.88 -3.29
N LEU A 278 13.49 -8.19 -2.75
CA LEU A 278 14.21 -7.25 -1.89
C LEU A 278 15.18 -6.39 -2.71
N ILE A 279 15.08 -5.07 -2.57
CA ILE A 279 16.07 -4.09 -3.05
C ILE A 279 16.86 -3.56 -1.86
N PRO A 280 18.09 -4.06 -1.63
CA PRO A 280 18.97 -3.58 -0.57
C PRO A 280 19.26 -2.08 -0.65
N ARG A 281 19.38 -1.43 0.52
CA ARG A 281 19.70 0.01 0.62
C ARG A 281 20.91 0.45 -0.19
N GLY A 282 21.97 -0.38 -0.25
CA GLY A 282 23.23 -0.01 -0.91
C GLY A 282 23.14 0.16 -2.43
N ILE A 283 22.06 -0.30 -3.06
CA ILE A 283 21.86 -0.31 -4.52
C ILE A 283 20.55 0.34 -4.93
N GLN A 284 19.80 0.91 -4.00
CA GLN A 284 18.52 1.58 -4.22
C GLN A 284 18.59 2.73 -5.26
N ASP A 285 19.79 3.30 -5.44
CA ASP A 285 20.07 4.39 -6.39
C ASP A 285 20.46 3.89 -7.79
N LYS A 286 20.63 2.57 -7.95
CA LYS A 286 21.07 1.90 -9.17
C LYS A 286 20.09 0.83 -9.68
N SER A 287 19.04 0.53 -8.92
CA SER A 287 18.34 -0.74 -9.06
C SER A 287 17.25 -0.73 -10.12
N ARG A 288 17.43 -1.54 -11.15
CA ARG A 288 16.35 -2.24 -11.88
C ARG A 288 16.36 -3.69 -11.40
N ALA A 289 15.21 -4.21 -10.96
CA ALA A 289 15.09 -5.59 -10.52
C ALA A 289 14.59 -6.44 -11.69
N VAL A 290 15.42 -7.36 -12.19
CA VAL A 290 15.03 -8.32 -13.23
C VAL A 290 14.99 -9.72 -12.64
N ILE A 291 13.87 -10.40 -12.90
CA ILE A 291 13.54 -11.74 -12.40
C ILE A 291 13.17 -12.55 -13.64
N ASP A 292 13.90 -13.64 -13.89
CA ASP A 292 13.64 -14.57 -14.98
C ASP A 292 13.40 -15.96 -14.39
N ASN A 293 12.48 -16.73 -14.95
CA ASN A 293 12.17 -18.12 -14.56
C ASN A 293 13.34 -19.12 -14.73
N GLY A 294 14.56 -18.63 -14.92
CA GLY A 294 15.80 -19.41 -14.90
C GLY A 294 16.91 -18.81 -14.03
N ILE A 295 16.71 -17.65 -13.41
CA ILE A 295 17.68 -17.08 -12.48
C ILE A 295 17.02 -16.91 -11.12
N GLN A 296 17.10 -18.00 -10.35
CA GLN A 296 17.05 -17.90 -8.90
C GLN A 296 18.16 -16.93 -8.49
N GLY A 297 17.77 -15.70 -8.21
CA GLY A 297 18.35 -15.00 -7.08
C GLY A 297 18.43 -15.93 -5.88
N GLN A 298 19.39 -15.74 -4.98
CA GLN A 298 19.46 -16.57 -3.78
C GLN A 298 18.11 -16.45 -3.04
N VAL A 299 17.33 -17.54 -3.01
CA VAL A 299 16.13 -17.61 -2.19
C VAL A 299 16.61 -17.78 -0.76
N VAL A 300 16.46 -16.74 0.05
CA VAL A 300 16.73 -16.78 1.49
C VAL A 300 15.39 -16.62 2.18
N ASP A 301 14.98 -17.63 2.94
CA ASP A 301 13.72 -17.65 3.71
C ASP A 301 12.47 -17.29 2.89
N GLY A 302 12.37 -17.80 1.66
CA GLY A 302 11.22 -17.57 0.77
C GLY A 302 11.20 -16.21 0.06
N VAL A 303 12.26 -15.40 0.20
CA VAL A 303 12.41 -14.11 -0.50
C VAL A 303 13.36 -14.25 -1.67
N ASN A 304 12.95 -13.84 -2.87
CA ASN A 304 13.85 -13.74 -4.02
C ASN A 304 14.72 -12.49 -3.87
N ILE A 305 16.03 -12.69 -3.76
CA ILE A 305 17.01 -11.60 -3.90
C ILE A 305 17.32 -11.48 -5.40
N PRO A 306 16.67 -10.56 -6.15
CA PRO A 306 16.84 -10.50 -7.60
C PRO A 306 18.30 -10.28 -7.97
N LEU A 307 18.67 -10.69 -9.18
CA LEU A 307 19.89 -10.14 -9.78
C LEU A 307 19.69 -8.64 -9.99
N VAL A 308 20.51 -7.86 -9.32
CA VAL A 308 20.50 -6.41 -9.47
C VAL A 308 21.37 -6.12 -10.66
N LEU A 309 20.78 -5.58 -11.73
CA LEU A 309 21.50 -5.20 -12.94
C LEU A 309 21.91 -3.73 -12.85
N GLU A 310 23.15 -3.39 -13.23
CA GLU A 310 23.49 -1.98 -13.49
C GLU A 310 22.72 -1.49 -14.73
N ASP A 311 22.35 -0.20 -14.74
CA ASP A 311 21.75 0.42 -15.92
C ASP A 311 22.60 0.13 -17.18
N ASP A 312 21.91 -0.28 -18.25
CA ASP A 312 22.45 -0.65 -19.58
C ASP A 312 23.21 -1.98 -19.72
N THR A 313 23.20 -2.87 -18.72
CA THR A 313 23.77 -4.23 -18.87
C THR A 313 22.82 -5.34 -18.40
N GLU A 314 22.81 -6.48 -19.10
CA GLU A 314 22.11 -7.71 -18.68
C GLU A 314 22.94 -8.57 -17.69
N GLU A 315 24.06 -8.04 -17.18
CA GLU A 315 24.94 -8.74 -16.24
C GLU A 315 24.67 -8.30 -14.78
N PRO A 316 24.58 -9.25 -13.83
CA PRO A 316 24.38 -8.94 -12.42
C PRO A 316 25.60 -8.27 -11.77
N ILE A 317 25.33 -7.40 -10.78
CA ILE A 317 26.32 -6.86 -9.84
C ILE A 317 26.92 -7.98 -8.98
#